data_AF-A0A536PI30-F1
#
_entry.id   AF-A0A536PI30-F1
#
_cell.length_a   1.000
_cell.length_b   1.000
_cell.length_c   1.000
_cell.angle_alpha   90.00
_cell.angle_beta   90.00
_cell.angle_gamma   90.00
#
_symmetry.space_group_name_H-M   'P 1'
#
loop_
_entity.id
_entity.type
_entity.pdbx_description
1 polymer ?
#
loop_
_entity_poly.entity_id
_entity_poly.type
_entity_poly.pdbx_seq_one_letter_code
_entity_poly.pdbx_strand_id
1 'polypeptide(L)'
;MTLIAGPERQILEYRTRGGIAVRRETTAVPVAGAIDPVLAALDQHRGVLLASSYEYPGRYTRWDIGFVDPPLQLVARERDFAIDALNDRGRVLLPAVATRLAHLDALAGLDAAADRVSGTIAPPRERFAEEDRSKQRSVFTIVRALVDLFYSAEDGPLGLYGAFGYDLAFQFEPIAYRLTREPAKRD
;
A
#
# COMPACT_ATOMS: atom_id res chain seq x y z
N MET A 1 -14.47 10.82 -12.88
CA MET A 1 -13.94 12.16 -13.20
C MET A 1 -14.71 13.17 -12.38
N THR A 2 -14.19 13.49 -11.18
CA THR A 2 -14.79 14.53 -10.34
C THR A 2 -14.25 15.86 -10.86
N LEU A 3 -15.12 16.63 -11.53
CA LEU A 3 -14.80 17.99 -11.95
C LEU A 3 -14.67 18.85 -10.68
N ILE A 4 -13.44 19.23 -10.33
CA ILE A 4 -13.18 20.24 -9.31
C ILE A 4 -13.30 21.59 -10.02
N ALA A 5 -14.47 22.23 -9.93
CA ALA A 5 -14.66 23.60 -10.34
C ALA A 5 -14.32 24.53 -9.16
N GLY A 6 -13.32 25.40 -9.33
CA GLY A 6 -13.01 26.52 -8.44
C GLY A 6 -11.63 26.47 -7.79
N PRO A 7 -11.02 27.64 -7.47
CA PRO A 7 -9.70 27.75 -6.83
C PRO A 7 -9.74 27.46 -5.32
N GLU A 8 -10.87 26.99 -4.79
CA GLU A 8 -11.08 26.87 -3.36
C GLU A 8 -10.45 25.60 -2.78
N ARG A 9 -9.72 25.81 -1.69
CA ARG A 9 -9.16 24.79 -0.83
C ARG A 9 -10.31 24.04 -0.17
N GLN A 10 -10.43 22.74 -0.45
CA GLN A 10 -11.47 21.89 0.12
C GLN A 10 -10.90 21.12 1.29
N ILE A 11 -11.56 21.23 2.44
CA ILE A 11 -11.26 20.42 3.62
C ILE A 11 -12.32 19.34 3.73
N LEU A 12 -11.88 18.10 3.91
CA LEU A 12 -12.72 16.95 4.18
C LEU A 12 -12.23 16.31 5.49
N GLU A 13 -13.16 16.09 6.42
CA GLU A 13 -12.90 15.36 7.66
C GLU A 13 -13.74 14.08 7.67
N TYR A 14 -13.10 12.95 7.91
CA TYR A 14 -13.77 11.65 7.91
C TYR A 14 -13.08 10.68 8.87
N ARG A 15 -13.70 9.51 9.08
CA ARG A 15 -13.08 8.39 9.80
C ARG A 15 -12.88 7.20 8.88
N THR A 16 -11.73 6.57 8.96
CA THR A 16 -11.50 5.28 8.30
C THR A 16 -12.35 4.20 8.98
N ARG A 17 -12.54 3.07 8.30
CA ARG A 17 -13.20 1.87 8.87
C ARG A 17 -12.48 1.36 10.12
N GLY A 18 -11.16 1.53 10.18
CA GLY A 18 -10.36 1.26 11.38
C GLY A 18 -10.43 2.33 12.48
N GLY A 19 -11.27 3.34 12.33
CA GLY A 19 -11.52 4.37 13.35
C GLY A 19 -10.54 5.55 13.36
N ILE A 20 -9.62 5.64 12.41
CA ILE A 20 -8.62 6.71 12.33
C ILE A 20 -9.31 7.99 11.83
N ALA A 21 -9.20 9.07 12.59
CA ALA A 21 -9.69 10.39 12.16
C ALA A 21 -8.73 10.99 11.13
N VAL A 22 -9.26 11.40 9.98
CA VAL A 22 -8.49 11.95 8.87
C VAL A 22 -9.02 13.33 8.53
N ARG A 23 -8.09 14.28 8.36
CA ARG A 23 -8.34 15.60 7.76
C ARG A 23 -7.57 15.67 6.45
N ARG A 24 -8.29 15.73 5.33
CA ARG A 24 -7.74 15.90 3.98
C ARG A 24 -7.94 17.34 3.54
N GLU A 25 -6.92 17.91 2.93
CA GLU A 25 -6.98 19.20 2.27
C GLU A 25 -6.66 19.02 0.79
N THR A 26 -7.46 19.62 -0.08
CA THR A 26 -7.32 19.51 -1.54
C THR A 26 -7.36 20.89 -2.14
N THR A 27 -6.53 21.13 -3.16
CA THR A 27 -6.48 22.40 -3.89
C THR A 27 -6.40 22.10 -5.37
N ALA A 28 -7.18 22.80 -6.19
CA ALA A 28 -7.12 22.66 -7.64
C ALA A 28 -5.79 23.21 -8.17
N VAL A 29 -5.15 22.47 -9.07
CA VAL A 29 -3.94 22.89 -9.77
C VAL A 29 -4.18 22.84 -11.29
N PRO A 30 -3.57 23.74 -12.09
CA PRO A 30 -3.60 23.63 -13.53
C PRO A 30 -3.04 22.28 -13.98
N VAL A 31 -3.72 21.60 -14.91
CA VAL A 31 -3.28 20.28 -15.41
C VAL A 31 -1.92 20.36 -16.10
N ALA A 32 -1.66 21.44 -16.83
CA ALA A 32 -0.38 21.66 -17.49
C ALA A 32 0.74 21.81 -16.46
N GLY A 33 1.73 20.91 -16.52
CA GLY A 33 2.88 20.89 -15.60
C GLY A 33 2.57 20.38 -14.19
N ALA A 34 1.35 19.88 -13.93
CA ALA A 34 0.96 19.40 -12.59
C ALA A 34 1.86 18.27 -12.07
N ILE A 35 2.42 17.45 -12.97
CA ILE A 35 3.27 16.32 -12.61
C ILE A 35 4.75 16.71 -12.44
N ASP A 36 5.18 17.86 -12.95
CA ASP A 36 6.60 18.25 -12.97
C ASP A 36 7.20 18.36 -11.56
N PRO A 37 6.50 18.94 -10.56
CA PRO A 37 7.00 18.95 -9.18
C PRO A 37 7.12 17.55 -8.58
N VAL A 38 6.19 16.64 -8.90
CA VAL A 38 6.24 15.25 -8.44
C VAL A 38 7.42 14.53 -9.08
N LEU A 39 7.57 14.64 -10.41
CA LEU A 39 8.69 14.07 -11.16
C LEU A 39 10.03 14.52 -10.59
N ALA A 40 10.23 15.83 -10.42
CA ALA A 40 11.48 16.37 -9.87
C ALA A 40 11.75 15.89 -8.44
N ALA A 41 10.71 15.75 -7.61
CA ALA A 41 10.85 15.27 -6.25
C ALA A 41 11.20 13.77 -6.18
N LEU A 42 10.74 12.95 -7.13
CA LEU A 42 11.00 11.50 -7.16
C LEU A 42 12.48 11.14 -7.35
N ASP A 43 13.31 12.06 -7.83
CA ASP A 43 14.77 11.86 -7.91
C ASP A 43 15.43 11.76 -6.52
N GLN A 44 14.80 12.32 -5.49
CA GLN A 44 15.37 12.43 -4.14
C GLN A 44 14.45 11.86 -3.05
N HIS A 45 13.16 11.76 -3.32
CA HIS A 45 12.13 11.34 -2.39
C HIS A 45 11.47 10.05 -2.83
N ARG A 46 11.06 9.25 -1.85
CA ARG A 46 10.23 8.08 -2.13
C ARG A 46 8.85 8.54 -2.55
N GLY A 47 8.29 7.88 -3.56
CA GLY A 47 6.97 8.19 -4.06
C GLY A 47 6.63 7.32 -5.26
N VAL A 48 5.54 7.68 -5.91
CA VAL A 48 5.07 7.02 -7.13
C VAL A 48 4.51 8.08 -8.06
N LEU A 49 4.74 7.91 -9.36
CA LEU A 49 3.97 8.53 -10.41
C LEU A 49 3.49 7.43 -11.37
N LEU A 50 2.17 7.35 -11.57
CA LEU A 50 1.57 6.52 -12.60
C LEU A 50 0.89 7.46 -13.60
N ALA A 51 1.29 7.36 -14.85
CA ALA A 51 0.80 8.18 -15.93
C ALA A 51 0.32 7.29 -17.08
N SER A 52 -0.88 7.54 -17.59
CA SER A 52 -1.42 6.90 -18.78
C SER A 52 -1.69 7.95 -19.84
N SER A 53 -0.80 8.03 -20.84
CA SER A 53 -0.93 8.95 -21.99
C SER A 53 -1.81 8.40 -23.12
N TYR A 54 -2.30 7.16 -22.98
CA TYR A 54 -3.09 6.48 -24.00
C TYR A 54 -4.59 6.62 -23.71
N GLU A 55 -5.34 7.11 -24.69
CA GLU A 55 -6.79 7.18 -24.64
C GLU A 55 -7.39 6.23 -25.66
N TYR A 56 -8.30 5.37 -25.21
CA TYR A 56 -9.12 4.53 -26.07
C TYR A 56 -10.55 4.56 -25.55
N PRO A 57 -11.52 5.08 -26.33
CA PRO A 57 -12.89 5.25 -25.87
C PRO A 57 -13.47 3.97 -25.25
N GLY A 58 -13.94 4.07 -24.00
CA GLY A 58 -14.53 2.97 -23.25
C GLY A 58 -13.55 1.92 -22.71
N ARG A 59 -12.22 2.07 -22.89
CA ARG A 59 -11.21 1.15 -22.33
C ARG A 59 -10.10 1.83 -21.54
N TYR A 60 -9.52 2.91 -22.06
CA TYR A 60 -8.42 3.62 -21.42
C TYR A 60 -8.74 5.10 -21.33
N THR A 61 -8.62 5.65 -20.14
CA THR A 61 -8.76 7.09 -19.89
C THR A 61 -7.37 7.67 -19.62
N ARG A 62 -7.17 8.93 -19.99
CA ARG A 62 -5.99 9.67 -19.60
C ARG A 62 -6.11 10.04 -18.13
N TRP A 63 -5.14 9.61 -17.33
CA TRP A 63 -5.06 9.95 -15.91
C TRP A 63 -3.61 9.90 -15.46
N ASP A 64 -3.31 10.78 -14.53
CA ASP A 64 -2.02 10.85 -13.85
C ASP A 64 -2.31 10.86 -12.33
N ILE A 65 -1.64 9.98 -11.58
CA ILE A 65 -1.66 9.99 -10.11
C ILE A 65 -0.22 10.00 -9.63
N GLY A 66 0.08 10.84 -8.66
CA GLY A 66 1.40 10.85 -8.06
C GLY A 66 1.40 11.36 -6.64
N PHE A 67 2.37 10.90 -5.88
CA PHE A 67 2.64 11.38 -4.53
C PHE A 67 4.12 11.21 -4.20
N VAL A 68 4.56 11.98 -3.21
CA VAL A 68 5.89 11.88 -2.60
C VAL A 68 5.76 11.80 -1.09
N ASP A 69 6.82 11.34 -0.44
CA ASP A 69 6.92 11.17 1.01
C ASP A 69 5.76 10.36 1.62
N PRO A 70 5.43 9.15 1.10
CA PRO A 70 4.41 8.30 1.71
C PRO A 70 4.75 8.05 3.18
N PRO A 71 3.76 7.97 4.08
CA PRO A 71 4.02 7.81 5.51
C PRO A 71 4.57 6.42 5.85
N LEU A 72 4.15 5.38 5.13
CA LEU A 72 4.46 4.00 5.43
C LEU A 72 4.99 3.28 4.19
N GLN A 73 5.85 2.28 4.40
CA GLN A 73 6.23 1.30 3.38
C GLN A 73 6.01 -0.12 3.91
N LEU A 74 5.30 -0.94 3.15
CA LEU A 74 5.27 -2.40 3.34
C LEU A 74 6.29 -3.05 2.40
N VAL A 75 7.18 -3.89 2.95
CA VAL A 75 8.04 -4.80 2.21
C VAL A 75 7.78 -6.22 2.69
N ALA A 76 7.67 -7.16 1.76
CA ALA A 76 7.62 -8.58 2.05
C ALA A 76 8.75 -9.33 1.34
N ARG A 77 9.20 -10.41 1.97
CA ARG A 77 10.15 -11.39 1.44
C ARG A 77 9.77 -12.76 1.98
N GLU A 78 9.37 -13.66 1.10
CA GLU A 78 8.86 -14.98 1.45
C GLU A 78 7.71 -14.89 2.47
N ARG A 79 7.99 -15.19 3.74
CA ARG A 79 7.00 -15.12 4.84
C ARG A 79 7.22 -13.93 5.76
N ASP A 80 8.33 -13.23 5.64
CA ASP A 80 8.64 -12.10 6.48
C ASP A 80 8.13 -10.80 5.86
N PHE A 81 7.67 -9.90 6.70
CA PHE A 81 7.26 -8.57 6.29
C PHE A 81 7.78 -7.51 7.27
N ALA A 82 7.93 -6.29 6.75
CA ALA A 82 8.22 -5.10 7.54
C ALA A 82 7.36 -3.94 7.03
N ILE A 83 6.82 -3.17 7.98
CA ILE A 83 6.12 -1.93 7.76
C ILE A 83 6.92 -0.83 8.43
N ASP A 84 7.57 -0.01 7.61
CA ASP A 84 8.45 1.08 8.04
C ASP A 84 7.72 2.41 8.04
N ALA A 85 7.88 3.20 9.10
CA ALA A 85 7.57 4.63 9.07
C ALA A 85 8.65 5.38 8.31
N LEU A 86 8.25 6.06 7.23
CA LEU A 86 9.18 6.84 6.40
C LEU A 86 9.29 8.32 6.82
N ASN A 87 8.39 8.76 7.69
CA ASN A 87 8.37 10.10 8.28
C ASN A 87 7.55 10.08 9.58
N ASP A 88 7.46 11.23 10.25
CA ASP A 88 6.73 11.35 11.52
C ASP A 88 5.24 10.99 11.41
N ARG A 89 4.62 11.24 10.24
CA ARG A 89 3.24 10.81 9.97
C ARG A 89 3.14 9.29 10.03
N GLY A 90 4.12 8.58 9.47
CA GLY A 90 4.23 7.12 9.58
C GLY A 90 4.30 6.64 11.02
N ARG A 91 5.14 7.28 11.85
CA ARG A 91 5.30 6.92 13.27
C ARG A 91 3.99 7.02 14.05
N VAL A 92 3.15 8.01 13.73
CA VAL A 92 1.80 8.16 14.30
C VAL A 92 0.86 7.02 13.90
N LEU A 93 1.00 6.46 12.69
CA LEU A 93 0.13 5.40 12.17
C LEU A 93 0.54 3.99 12.64
N LEU A 94 1.82 3.76 12.94
CA LEU A 94 2.34 2.43 13.29
C LEU A 94 1.64 1.77 14.49
N PRO A 95 1.29 2.46 15.59
CA PRO A 95 0.57 1.83 16.70
C PRO A 95 -0.78 1.24 16.30
N ALA A 96 -1.52 1.92 15.41
CA ALA A 96 -2.78 1.42 14.88
C ALA A 96 -2.57 0.19 13.98
N VAL A 97 -1.50 0.21 13.17
CA VAL A 97 -1.08 -0.94 12.35
C VAL A 97 -0.71 -2.12 13.24
N ALA A 98 0.15 -1.93 14.24
CA ALA A 98 0.58 -2.98 15.16
C ALA A 98 -0.63 -3.62 15.86
N THR A 99 -1.54 -2.80 16.38
CA THR A 99 -2.79 -3.27 17.00
C THR A 99 -3.61 -4.10 16.03
N ARG A 100 -3.81 -3.61 14.79
CA ARG A 100 -4.58 -4.34 13.79
C ARG A 100 -3.96 -5.70 13.43
N LEU A 101 -2.63 -5.75 13.30
CA LEU A 101 -1.92 -6.98 12.95
C LEU A 101 -1.87 -7.98 14.11
N ALA A 102 -1.79 -7.51 15.36
CA ALA A 102 -1.79 -8.36 16.54
C ALA A 102 -3.08 -9.19 16.69
N HIS A 103 -4.19 -8.74 16.09
CA HIS A 103 -5.46 -9.47 16.07
C HIS A 103 -5.58 -10.52 14.95
N LEU A 104 -4.56 -10.66 14.08
CA LEU A 104 -4.59 -11.65 13.00
C LEU A 104 -4.12 -13.02 13.50
N ASP A 105 -4.91 -14.06 13.27
CA ASP A 105 -4.52 -15.46 13.48
C ASP A 105 -3.49 -15.98 12.43
N ALA A 106 -3.08 -15.10 11.52
CA ALA A 106 -2.25 -15.41 10.37
C ALA A 106 -0.74 -15.20 10.61
N LEU A 107 -0.36 -14.71 11.80
CA LEU A 107 1.03 -14.39 12.13
C LEU A 107 1.64 -15.44 13.06
N ALA A 108 2.86 -15.87 12.75
CA ALA A 108 3.69 -16.70 13.62
C ALA A 108 4.44 -15.84 14.65
N GLY A 109 4.71 -14.58 14.32
CA GLY A 109 5.34 -13.61 15.21
C GLY A 109 5.11 -12.20 14.72
N LEU A 110 5.08 -11.25 15.65
CA LEU A 110 4.94 -9.83 15.41
C LEU A 110 5.83 -9.09 16.41
N ASP A 111 6.62 -8.16 15.89
CA ASP A 111 7.44 -7.23 16.65
C ASP A 111 7.04 -5.80 16.29
N ALA A 112 6.99 -4.94 17.29
CA ALA A 112 6.53 -3.56 17.15
C ALA A 112 7.48 -2.61 17.88
N ALA A 113 8.06 -1.70 17.11
CA ALA A 113 8.95 -0.64 17.55
C ALA A 113 8.42 0.73 17.08
N ALA A 114 9.16 1.80 17.43
CA ALA A 114 8.73 3.17 17.16
C ALA A 114 8.72 3.56 15.66
N ASP A 115 9.56 2.93 14.83
CA ASP A 115 9.63 3.14 13.37
C ASP A 115 9.31 1.92 12.53
N ARG A 116 9.07 0.76 13.15
CA ARG A 116 8.88 -0.47 12.41
C ARG A 116 7.88 -1.38 13.11
N VAL A 117 7.02 -1.99 12.29
CA VAL A 117 6.25 -3.18 12.66
C VAL A 117 6.68 -4.30 11.72
N SER A 118 7.23 -5.39 12.25
CA SER A 118 7.69 -6.52 11.44
C SER A 118 7.16 -7.83 11.98
N GLY A 119 7.13 -8.86 11.14
CA GLY A 119 6.67 -10.16 11.59
C GLY A 119 6.83 -11.23 10.52
N THR A 120 6.43 -12.44 10.91
CA THR A 120 6.47 -13.61 10.06
C THR A 120 5.07 -14.16 9.91
N ILE A 121 4.65 -14.39 8.67
CA ILE A 121 3.34 -14.94 8.31
C ILE A 121 3.39 -16.45 8.56
N ALA A 122 2.41 -16.96 9.30
CA ALA A 122 2.32 -18.39 9.55
C ALA A 122 2.12 -19.18 8.24
N PRO A 123 2.55 -20.44 8.19
CA PRO A 123 2.32 -21.31 7.04
C PRO A 123 0.84 -21.38 6.64
N PRO A 124 0.54 -21.69 5.36
CA PRO A 124 -0.83 -21.86 4.92
C PRO A 124 -1.44 -23.07 5.61
N ARG A 125 -2.78 -23.15 5.66
CA ARG A 125 -3.44 -24.32 6.24
C ARG A 125 -3.21 -25.52 5.32
N GLU A 126 -2.94 -26.69 5.89
CA GLU A 126 -2.55 -27.88 5.11
C GLU A 126 -3.64 -28.37 4.14
N ARG A 127 -4.91 -28.05 4.43
CA ARG A 127 -6.05 -28.45 3.60
C ARG A 127 -6.99 -27.28 3.42
N PHE A 128 -7.29 -26.97 2.17
CA PHE A 128 -8.25 -25.94 1.77
C PHE A 128 -8.86 -26.32 0.41
N ALA A 129 -10.06 -25.80 0.14
CA ALA A 129 -10.65 -25.91 -1.18
C ALA A 129 -10.00 -24.89 -2.13
N GLU A 130 -9.84 -25.21 -3.41
CA GLU A 130 -9.09 -24.38 -4.38
C GLU A 130 -9.57 -22.92 -4.42
N GLU A 131 -10.88 -22.70 -4.28
CA GLU A 131 -11.52 -21.39 -4.21
C GLU A 131 -11.05 -20.52 -3.02
N ASP A 132 -10.49 -21.14 -1.97
CA ASP A 132 -9.97 -20.47 -0.79
C ASP A 132 -8.43 -20.30 -0.84
N ARG A 133 -7.77 -20.63 -1.96
CA ARG A 133 -6.31 -20.48 -2.12
C ARG A 133 -5.84 -19.04 -1.88
N SER A 134 -6.55 -18.05 -2.42
CA SER A 134 -6.22 -16.62 -2.25
C SER A 134 -6.50 -16.09 -0.83
N LYS A 135 -7.30 -16.83 -0.04
CA LYS A 135 -7.59 -16.54 1.37
C LYS A 135 -6.59 -17.20 2.32
N GLN A 136 -5.68 -18.04 1.81
CA GLN A 136 -4.60 -18.59 2.63
C GLN A 136 -3.72 -17.48 3.22
N ARG A 137 -3.10 -17.81 4.35
CA ARG A 137 -2.13 -16.96 5.05
C ARG A 137 -0.99 -16.65 4.08
N SER A 138 -0.84 -15.38 3.74
CA SER A 138 0.10 -14.84 2.76
C SER A 138 0.27 -13.34 3.01
N VAL A 139 1.19 -12.68 2.29
CA VAL A 139 1.33 -11.21 2.39
C VAL A 139 0.02 -10.48 2.11
N PHE A 140 -0.87 -11.06 1.30
CA PHE A 140 -2.18 -10.46 1.02
C PHE A 140 -3.08 -10.40 2.26
N THR A 141 -2.87 -11.25 3.27
CA THR A 141 -3.55 -11.09 4.55
C THR A 141 -3.14 -9.79 5.25
N ILE A 142 -1.87 -9.41 5.16
CA ILE A 142 -1.36 -8.12 5.67
C ILE A 142 -1.93 -6.98 4.84
N VAL A 143 -1.85 -7.06 3.52
CA VAL A 143 -2.40 -6.03 2.61
C VAL A 143 -3.89 -5.81 2.88
N ARG A 144 -4.70 -6.87 2.98
CA ARG A 144 -6.12 -6.77 3.30
C ARG A 144 -6.38 -6.13 4.67
N ALA A 145 -5.57 -6.46 5.68
CA ALA A 145 -5.71 -5.87 7.01
C ALA A 145 -5.38 -4.36 7.00
N LEU A 146 -4.35 -3.94 6.25
CA LEU A 146 -4.02 -2.53 6.07
C LEU A 146 -5.08 -1.77 5.29
N VAL A 147 -5.56 -2.35 4.19
CA VAL A 147 -6.67 -1.78 3.41
C VAL A 147 -7.88 -1.60 4.31
N ASP A 148 -8.27 -2.60 5.09
CA ASP A 148 -9.41 -2.50 6.00
C ASP A 148 -9.22 -1.43 7.09
N LEU A 149 -8.01 -1.31 7.66
CA LEU A 149 -7.67 -0.30 8.67
C LEU A 149 -7.83 1.13 8.13
N PHE A 150 -7.36 1.38 6.90
CA PHE A 150 -7.31 2.72 6.32
C PHE A 150 -8.51 3.05 5.41
N TYR A 151 -9.34 2.06 5.05
CA TYR A 151 -10.43 2.25 4.10
C TYR A 151 -11.40 3.36 4.50
N SER A 152 -11.80 4.20 3.53
CA SER A 152 -12.93 5.12 3.62
C SER A 152 -13.54 5.29 2.22
N ALA A 153 -14.87 5.45 2.16
CA ALA A 153 -15.55 5.77 0.90
C ALA A 153 -15.35 7.25 0.48
N GLU A 154 -14.91 8.09 1.41
CA GLU A 154 -14.76 9.55 1.23
C GLU A 154 -13.44 9.94 0.51
N ASP A 155 -12.49 9.01 0.40
CA ASP A 155 -11.13 9.28 -0.09
C ASP A 155 -10.63 8.24 -1.09
N GLY A 156 -11.09 8.37 -2.34
CA GLY A 156 -10.72 7.47 -3.43
C GLY A 156 -9.20 7.34 -3.71
N PRO A 157 -8.40 8.42 -3.61
CA PRO A 157 -6.94 8.33 -3.77
C PRO A 157 -6.18 7.71 -2.58
N LEU A 158 -6.82 7.43 -1.43
CA LEU A 158 -6.13 6.79 -0.33
C LEU A 158 -5.91 5.30 -0.64
N GLY A 159 -4.67 4.86 -0.67
CA GLY A 159 -4.36 3.48 -1.01
C GLY A 159 -2.91 3.06 -0.80
N LEU A 160 -2.66 1.79 -1.09
CA LEU A 160 -1.31 1.22 -1.18
C LEU A 160 -0.90 1.19 -2.65
N TYR A 161 0.23 1.84 -2.95
CA TYR A 161 0.77 1.93 -4.29
C TYR A 161 2.16 1.31 -4.30
N GLY A 162 2.41 0.41 -5.25
CA GLY A 162 3.67 -0.30 -5.34
C GLY A 162 3.63 -1.37 -6.41
N ALA A 163 4.59 -2.30 -6.31
CA ALA A 163 4.73 -3.42 -7.22
C ALA A 163 4.60 -4.73 -6.45
N PHE A 164 4.12 -5.76 -7.16
CA PHE A 164 4.26 -7.14 -6.75
C PHE A 164 5.36 -7.76 -7.61
N GLY A 165 6.41 -8.23 -6.94
CA GLY A 165 7.51 -8.96 -7.54
C GLY A 165 7.07 -10.35 -8.01
N TYR A 166 7.82 -10.89 -8.96
CA TYR A 166 7.54 -12.20 -9.55
C TYR A 166 7.57 -13.34 -8.52
N ASP A 167 8.47 -13.27 -7.54
CA ASP A 167 8.67 -14.33 -6.57
C ASP A 167 7.49 -14.46 -5.58
N LEU A 168 6.62 -13.45 -5.49
CA LEU A 168 5.37 -13.51 -4.72
C LEU A 168 4.50 -14.71 -5.10
N ALA A 169 4.52 -15.12 -6.37
CA ALA A 169 3.76 -16.28 -6.84
C ALA A 169 4.14 -17.56 -6.07
N PHE A 170 5.38 -17.66 -5.61
CA PHE A 170 5.88 -18.84 -4.90
C PHE A 170 5.37 -18.96 -3.46
N GLN A 171 4.72 -17.92 -2.93
CA GLN A 171 3.94 -18.04 -1.69
C GLN A 171 2.68 -18.90 -1.87
N PHE A 172 2.23 -19.10 -3.12
CA PHE A 172 1.01 -19.84 -3.49
C PHE A 172 1.29 -21.11 -4.29
N GLU A 173 2.34 -21.10 -5.10
CA GLU A 173 2.77 -22.20 -5.98
C GLU A 173 4.26 -22.48 -5.73
N PRO A 174 4.60 -23.32 -4.74
CA PRO A 174 5.99 -23.58 -4.41
C PRO A 174 6.69 -24.32 -5.56
N ILE A 175 7.80 -23.75 -6.05
CA ILE A 175 8.67 -24.38 -7.03
C ILE A 175 10.10 -24.47 -6.50
N ALA A 176 10.87 -25.43 -7.03
CA ALA A 176 12.30 -25.50 -6.74
C ALA A 176 13.05 -24.37 -7.47
N TYR A 177 13.71 -23.49 -6.72
CA TYR A 177 14.56 -22.44 -7.30
C TYR A 177 15.77 -23.05 -8.01
N ARG A 178 16.02 -22.63 -9.26
CA ARG A 178 17.23 -22.99 -10.03
C ARG A 178 18.26 -21.87 -10.09
N LEU A 179 17.83 -20.63 -9.83
CA LEU A 179 18.67 -19.44 -9.88
C LEU A 179 18.77 -18.85 -8.49
N THR A 180 20.00 -18.55 -8.05
CA THR A 180 20.26 -17.82 -6.80
C THR A 180 19.58 -16.46 -6.83
N ARG A 181 18.91 -16.09 -5.73
CA ARG A 181 18.30 -14.76 -5.58
C ARG A 181 19.25 -13.82 -4.86
N GLU A 182 19.26 -12.56 -5.28
CA GLU A 182 19.93 -11.51 -4.53
C GLU A 182 19.23 -11.32 -3.18
N PRO A 183 19.95 -11.27 -2.05
CA PRO A 183 19.34 -11.12 -0.73
C PRO A 183 18.46 -9.87 -0.57
N ALA A 184 18.76 -8.81 -1.33
CA ALA A 184 18.02 -7.56 -1.28
C ALA A 184 16.67 -7.60 -2.03
N LYS A 185 16.45 -8.64 -2.86
CA LYS A 185 15.24 -8.79 -3.68
C LYS A 185 13.99 -8.81 -2.79
N ARG A 186 12.93 -8.19 -3.29
CA ARG A 186 11.63 -8.05 -2.61
C ARG A 186 10.58 -8.83 -3.40
N ASP A 187 9.61 -9.36 -2.68
CA ASP A 187 8.41 -9.97 -3.28
C ASP A 187 7.42 -8.92 -3.76
#